data_AF-A0A4V4LCK6-F1
#
_entry.id   AF-A0A4V4LCK6-F1
#
_cell.length_a   1.000
_cell.length_b   1.000
_cell.length_c   1.000
_cell.angle_alpha   90.00
_cell.angle_beta   90.00
_cell.angle_gamma   90.00
#
_symmetry.space_group_name_H-M   'P 1'
#
loop_
_entity.id
_entity.type
_entity.pdbx_description
1 polymer ?
#
loop_
_entity_poly.entity_id
_entity_poly.type
_entity_poly.pdbx_seq_one_letter_code
_entity_poly.pdbx_strand_id
1 'polypeptide(L)'
;MTRLGDHIVHPTKTFCIYQPYEKEKGGQLQYIWDCLFQEIDIATNSLIFEWRASDYHDTSESYHEPRYESEGSTNHTHWDWYHLNSVEKDDLGNYLVSARYTHSITYIDGNTGEIIWTLGGKRNMFTSNDHALDFSSQHLARFHSVDDFPSLVTLLGASKAGITTKLISLFDNRNDDTWDSGLGSRGLLLAVSYPTDYRLDGQINKNDYKARIVREYLHPNDLIADSQGSFQVVPATSSDQDPSIVVGWGARSVWSTYSSSGKLICDDHFGTEAAILNGSV
;
A
#
# COMPACT_ATOMS: atom_id res chain seq x y z
N MET A 1 32.87 3.97 -36.19
CA MET A 1 31.42 3.82 -35.94
C MET A 1 31.21 2.57 -35.13
N THR A 2 31.17 2.70 -33.81
CA THR A 2 30.84 1.59 -32.91
C THR A 2 29.35 1.76 -32.61
N ARG A 3 28.51 0.83 -33.08
CA ARG A 3 27.10 0.79 -32.70
C ARG A 3 27.05 0.57 -31.19
N LEU A 4 26.55 1.56 -30.46
CA LEU A 4 26.00 1.35 -29.12
C LEU A 4 24.97 0.24 -29.27
N GLY A 5 25.16 -0.85 -28.53
CA GLY A 5 24.18 -1.93 -28.49
C GLY A 5 22.88 -1.35 -27.96
N ASP A 6 21.81 -1.50 -28.73
CA ASP A 6 20.46 -1.29 -28.23
C ASP A 6 20.26 -2.27 -27.07
N HIS A 7 20.38 -1.78 -25.83
CA HIS A 7 19.93 -2.53 -24.66
C HIS A 7 18.42 -2.67 -24.82
N ILE A 8 17.98 -3.82 -25.31
CA ILE A 8 16.58 -4.18 -25.36
C ILE A 8 16.12 -4.25 -23.90
N VAL A 9 15.41 -3.22 -23.44
CA VAL A 9 14.73 -3.26 -22.14
C VAL A 9 13.56 -4.22 -22.32
N HIS A 10 13.70 -5.41 -21.74
CA HIS A 10 12.62 -6.38 -21.71
C HIS A 10 11.55 -5.92 -20.71
N PRO A 11 10.25 -6.13 -21.01
CA PRO A 11 9.20 -5.84 -20.05
C PRO A 11 9.38 -6.76 -18.83
N THR A 12 9.23 -6.18 -17.64
CA THR A 12 9.34 -6.90 -16.37
C THR A 12 7.98 -7.00 -15.69
N LYS A 13 7.85 -7.95 -14.75
CA LYS A 13 6.64 -8.10 -13.94
C LYS A 13 6.98 -8.35 -12.49
N THR A 14 6.26 -7.68 -11.61
CA THR A 14 6.29 -7.91 -10.16
C THR A 14 5.10 -8.76 -9.72
N PHE A 15 5.32 -9.69 -8.81
CA PHE A 15 4.26 -10.48 -8.17
C PHE A 15 4.62 -10.82 -6.72
N CYS A 16 3.58 -11.01 -5.91
CA CYS A 16 3.68 -11.33 -4.48
C CYS A 16 3.68 -12.84 -4.28
N ILE A 17 4.45 -13.33 -3.31
CA ILE A 17 4.58 -14.76 -2.99
C ILE A 17 4.43 -14.94 -1.48
N TYR A 18 3.70 -15.98 -1.10
CA TYR A 18 3.61 -16.45 0.28
C TYR A 18 4.31 -17.81 0.36
N GLN A 19 5.34 -17.90 1.20
CA GLN A 19 6.17 -19.09 1.31
C GLN A 19 6.18 -19.60 2.76
N PRO A 20 6.01 -20.92 3.00
CA PRO A 20 6.31 -21.52 4.29
C PRO A 20 7.73 -21.18 4.73
N TYR A 21 7.89 -20.70 5.96
CA TYR A 21 9.22 -20.38 6.50
C TYR A 21 9.30 -20.64 7.99
N GLU A 22 10.44 -21.18 8.41
CA GLU A 22 10.77 -21.45 9.81
C GLU A 22 11.68 -20.33 10.32
N LYS A 23 11.17 -19.50 11.22
CA LYS A 23 11.91 -18.37 11.80
C LYS A 23 12.20 -18.64 13.28
N GLU A 24 13.47 -18.66 13.65
CA GLU A 24 13.85 -18.72 15.06
C GLU A 24 13.73 -17.33 15.70
N LYS A 25 13.00 -17.22 16.81
CA LYS A 25 12.82 -15.99 17.56
C LYS A 25 12.84 -16.25 19.06
N GLY A 26 13.77 -15.61 19.77
CA GLY A 26 13.89 -15.77 21.23
C GLY A 26 14.14 -17.22 21.68
N GLY A 27 14.79 -18.03 20.85
CA GLY A 27 15.04 -19.46 21.12
C GLY A 27 13.83 -20.38 20.89
N GLN A 28 12.76 -19.87 20.27
CA GLN A 28 11.60 -20.67 19.84
C GLN A 28 11.45 -20.60 18.32
N LEU A 29 11.08 -21.72 17.71
CA LEU A 29 10.70 -21.76 16.30
C LEU A 29 9.29 -21.18 16.13
N GLN A 30 9.15 -20.25 15.19
CA GLN A 30 7.87 -19.76 14.68
C GLN A 30 7.74 -20.17 13.22
N TYR A 31 6.59 -20.76 12.87
CA TYR A 31 6.26 -21.13 11.50
C TYR A 31 5.40 -20.04 10.87
N ILE A 32 5.89 -19.36 9.85
CA ILE A 32 5.22 -18.21 9.26
C ILE A 32 4.94 -18.40 7.77
N TRP A 33 3.89 -17.75 7.28
CA TRP A 33 3.79 -17.43 5.87
C TRP A 33 4.65 -16.21 5.62
N ASP A 34 5.87 -16.44 5.16
CA ASP A 34 6.74 -15.33 4.80
C ASP A 34 6.26 -14.70 3.49
N CYS A 35 6.31 -13.39 3.45
CA CYS A 35 5.81 -12.59 2.35
C CYS A 35 6.98 -12.07 1.53
N LEU A 36 6.94 -12.32 0.24
CA LEU A 36 7.94 -11.86 -0.72
C LEU A 36 7.29 -11.13 -1.86
N PHE A 37 8.10 -10.37 -2.58
CA PHE A 37 7.84 -10.08 -3.97
C PHE A 37 9.07 -10.34 -4.82
N GLN A 38 8.83 -10.70 -6.07
CA GLN A 38 9.86 -10.88 -7.08
C GLN A 38 9.56 -9.99 -8.27
N GLU A 39 10.60 -9.43 -8.87
CA GLU A 39 10.57 -8.90 -10.24
C GLU A 39 11.25 -9.91 -11.17
N ILE A 40 10.57 -10.26 -12.26
CA ILE A 40 11.11 -11.12 -13.30
C ILE A 40 11.15 -10.41 -14.64
N ASP A 41 12.14 -10.77 -15.44
CA ASP A 41 12.15 -10.51 -16.88
C ASP A 41 11.12 -11.44 -17.55
N ILE A 42 10.12 -10.89 -18.22
CA ILE A 42 9.02 -11.69 -18.80
C ILE A 42 9.51 -12.54 -19.97
N ALA A 43 10.49 -12.04 -20.75
CA ALA A 43 10.95 -12.69 -21.97
C ALA A 43 11.85 -13.90 -21.66
N THR A 44 12.67 -13.79 -20.61
CA THR A 44 13.69 -14.79 -20.26
C THR A 44 13.31 -15.62 -19.04
N ASN A 45 12.28 -15.21 -18.29
CA ASN A 45 11.92 -15.80 -17.00
C ASN A 45 13.07 -15.73 -15.97
N SER A 46 13.95 -14.73 -16.10
CA SER A 46 15.06 -14.51 -15.17
C SER A 46 14.60 -13.68 -13.99
N LEU A 47 15.01 -14.08 -12.77
CA LEU A 47 14.83 -13.27 -11.57
C LEU A 47 15.70 -12.02 -11.66
N ILE A 48 15.08 -10.85 -11.55
CA ILE A 48 15.76 -9.55 -11.52
C ILE A 48 15.97 -9.11 -10.07
N PHE A 49 14.94 -9.25 -9.25
CA PHE A 49 14.95 -8.77 -7.87
C PHE A 49 14.04 -9.65 -7.01
N GLU A 50 14.45 -9.91 -5.77
CA GLU A 50 13.63 -10.53 -4.73
C GLU A 50 13.79 -9.73 -3.45
N TRP A 51 12.68 -9.55 -2.75
CA TRP A 51 12.68 -9.00 -1.40
C TRP A 51 11.77 -9.82 -0.51
N ARG A 52 12.22 -10.05 0.72
CA ARG A 52 11.59 -10.92 1.71
C ARG A 52 11.31 -10.13 2.98
N ALA A 53 10.06 -10.09 3.42
CA ALA A 53 9.64 -9.30 4.57
C ALA A 53 10.40 -9.69 5.84
N SER A 54 10.61 -10.98 6.08
CA SER A 54 11.24 -11.48 7.30
C SER A 54 12.73 -11.13 7.45
N ASP A 55 13.41 -10.70 6.38
CA ASP A 55 14.81 -10.22 6.41
C ASP A 55 14.91 -8.80 6.96
N TYR A 56 13.85 -7.99 6.79
CA TYR A 56 13.86 -6.57 7.13
C TYR A 56 12.91 -6.21 8.28
N HIS A 57 11.90 -7.03 8.53
CA HIS A 57 10.87 -6.83 9.56
C HIS A 57 10.85 -7.97 10.59
N ASP A 58 10.53 -7.60 11.83
CA ASP A 58 10.31 -8.55 12.93
C ASP A 58 8.82 -8.91 13.04
N THR A 59 8.50 -10.17 13.38
CA THR A 59 7.11 -10.63 13.49
C THR A 59 6.33 -9.91 14.61
N SER A 60 7.02 -9.30 15.59
CA SER A 60 6.38 -8.49 16.64
C SER A 60 5.86 -7.14 16.12
N GLU A 61 6.18 -6.79 14.87
CA GLU A 61 5.64 -5.62 14.21
C GLU A 61 4.17 -5.83 13.78
N SER A 62 3.71 -7.08 13.69
CA SER A 62 2.31 -7.41 13.42
C SER A 62 1.39 -6.86 14.51
N TYR A 63 0.22 -6.37 14.11
CA TYR A 63 -0.94 -6.12 14.97
C TYR A 63 -1.94 -7.28 14.97
N HIS A 64 -1.76 -8.24 14.06
CA HIS A 64 -2.60 -9.42 13.94
C HIS A 64 -1.89 -10.62 14.55
N GLU A 65 -2.34 -11.03 15.74
CA GLU A 65 -1.86 -12.22 16.45
C GLU A 65 -2.34 -13.51 15.78
N PRO A 66 -1.74 -14.68 16.08
CA PRO A 66 -2.27 -15.96 15.63
C PRO A 66 -3.76 -16.14 16.01
N ARG A 67 -4.58 -16.52 15.03
CA ARG A 67 -6.05 -16.62 15.14
C ARG A 67 -6.48 -17.77 16.04
N TYR A 68 -5.63 -18.77 16.20
CA TYR A 68 -5.84 -19.95 17.03
C TYR A 68 -4.51 -20.43 17.59
N GLU A 69 -4.56 -21.17 18.71
CA GLU A 69 -3.38 -21.55 19.49
C GLU A 69 -2.28 -22.26 18.68
N SER A 70 -2.66 -23.08 17.71
CA SER A 70 -1.70 -23.81 16.88
C SER A 70 -1.17 -23.03 15.68
N GLU A 71 -1.73 -21.87 15.33
CA GLU A 71 -1.18 -21.04 14.26
C GLU A 71 0.19 -20.48 14.70
N GLY A 72 1.18 -20.54 13.82
CA GLY A 72 2.57 -20.24 14.13
C GLY A 72 3.35 -21.39 14.76
N SER A 73 2.70 -22.49 15.15
CA SER A 73 3.31 -23.52 16.02
C SER A 73 3.87 -24.75 15.30
N THR A 74 3.46 -25.02 14.05
CA THR A 74 3.93 -26.18 13.27
C THR A 74 4.14 -25.86 11.79
N ASN A 75 4.86 -26.71 11.07
CA ASN A 75 5.05 -26.63 9.62
C ASN A 75 3.78 -26.88 8.77
N HIS A 76 2.63 -27.07 9.41
CA HIS A 76 1.31 -27.17 8.77
C HIS A 76 0.36 -26.03 9.14
N THR A 77 0.75 -25.17 10.09
CA THR A 77 -0.11 -24.13 10.67
C THR A 77 0.63 -22.80 10.69
N HIS A 78 1.15 -22.38 9.54
CA HIS A 78 1.93 -21.14 9.43
C HIS A 78 1.10 -19.90 9.75
N TRP A 79 1.67 -18.97 10.50
CA TRP A 79 1.05 -17.69 10.86
C TRP A 79 1.23 -16.64 9.76
N ASP A 80 0.12 -16.03 9.34
CA ASP A 80 0.13 -14.86 8.46
C ASP A 80 0.30 -13.57 9.27
N TRP A 81 1.54 -13.10 9.35
CA TRP A 81 1.95 -12.01 10.24
C TRP A 81 2.16 -10.67 9.52
N TYR A 82 2.41 -10.69 8.20
CA TYR A 82 2.74 -9.49 7.41
C TYR A 82 1.64 -9.15 6.42
N HIS A 83 1.15 -10.17 5.71
CA HIS A 83 0.08 -10.07 4.72
C HIS A 83 0.33 -8.97 3.69
N LEU A 84 1.36 -9.19 2.84
CA LEU A 84 1.69 -8.32 1.72
C LEU A 84 0.58 -8.40 0.66
N ASN A 85 -0.06 -7.26 0.37
CA ASN A 85 -1.22 -7.23 -0.53
C ASN A 85 -1.04 -6.35 -1.78
N SER A 86 0.02 -5.53 -1.86
CA SER A 86 0.39 -4.88 -3.12
C SER A 86 1.86 -4.52 -3.17
N VAL A 87 2.42 -4.57 -4.39
CA VAL A 87 3.70 -3.96 -4.74
C VAL A 87 3.53 -3.09 -5.98
N GLU A 88 4.14 -1.92 -5.96
CA GLU A 88 4.29 -1.07 -7.13
C GLU A 88 5.75 -0.66 -7.31
N LYS A 89 6.27 -0.84 -8.51
CA LYS A 89 7.58 -0.32 -8.90
C LYS A 89 7.42 1.09 -9.45
N ASP A 90 8.26 2.02 -9.01
CA ASP A 90 8.28 3.39 -9.52
C ASP A 90 9.32 3.57 -10.64
N ASP A 91 9.34 4.77 -11.23
CA ASP A 91 10.26 5.11 -12.33
C ASP A 91 11.74 5.17 -11.91
N LEU A 92 12.03 5.22 -10.60
CA LEU A 92 13.39 5.13 -10.07
C LEU A 92 13.83 3.67 -9.88
N GLY A 93 12.92 2.72 -10.11
CA GLY A 93 13.13 1.30 -9.92
C GLY A 93 12.93 0.82 -8.49
N ASN A 94 12.46 1.68 -7.59
CA ASN A 94 12.17 1.38 -6.19
C ASN A 94 10.76 0.79 -6.03
N TYR A 95 10.47 0.19 -4.89
CA TYR A 95 9.23 -0.53 -4.65
C TYR A 95 8.42 0.05 -3.50
N LEU A 96 7.14 0.33 -3.73
CA LEU A 96 6.15 0.63 -2.72
C LEU A 96 5.38 -0.64 -2.36
N VAL A 97 5.44 -1.04 -1.09
CA VAL A 97 4.83 -2.26 -0.58
C VAL A 97 3.77 -1.92 0.45
N SER A 98 2.60 -2.55 0.35
CA SER A 98 1.54 -2.46 1.35
C SER A 98 1.42 -3.78 2.12
N ALA A 99 1.41 -3.69 3.44
CA ALA A 99 1.28 -4.82 4.35
C ALA A 99 0.12 -4.59 5.33
N ARG A 100 -0.88 -5.48 5.27
CA ARG A 100 -2.13 -5.35 6.01
C ARG A 100 -1.89 -5.39 7.52
N TYR A 101 -1.13 -6.38 7.98
CA TYR A 101 -1.03 -6.70 9.40
C TYR A 101 0.00 -5.89 10.18
N THR A 102 0.90 -5.19 9.50
CA THR A 102 1.77 -4.18 10.13
C THR A 102 1.16 -2.77 10.07
N HIS A 103 0.00 -2.62 9.40
CA HIS A 103 -0.67 -1.34 9.13
C HIS A 103 0.29 -0.33 8.50
N SER A 104 1.09 -0.77 7.54
CA SER A 104 2.18 0.03 7.01
C SER A 104 2.35 -0.07 5.49
N ILE A 105 2.88 1.03 4.96
CA ILE A 105 3.37 1.14 3.58
C ILE A 105 4.87 1.38 3.66
N THR A 106 5.65 0.55 2.97
CA THR A 106 7.11 0.59 2.99
C THR A 106 7.64 0.92 1.60
N TYR A 107 8.57 1.86 1.51
CA TYR A 107 9.28 2.19 0.27
C TYR A 107 10.69 1.62 0.34
N ILE A 108 11.05 0.83 -0.67
CA ILE A 108 12.23 -0.04 -0.68
C ILE A 108 13.11 0.34 -1.86
N ASP A 109 14.41 0.45 -1.63
CA ASP A 109 15.37 0.70 -2.69
C ASP A 109 15.53 -0.53 -3.59
N GLY A 110 15.30 -0.35 -4.89
CA GLY A 110 15.29 -1.47 -5.84
C GLY A 110 16.66 -2.01 -6.24
N ASN A 111 17.75 -1.39 -5.77
CA ASN A 111 19.11 -1.88 -6.02
C ASN A 111 19.66 -2.66 -4.83
N THR A 112 19.30 -2.25 -3.61
CA THR A 112 19.88 -2.75 -2.37
C THR A 112 18.91 -3.58 -1.53
N GLY A 113 17.60 -3.40 -1.71
CA GLY A 113 16.57 -4.01 -0.85
C GLY A 113 16.37 -3.30 0.49
N GLU A 114 17.18 -2.28 0.78
CA GLU A 114 17.06 -1.51 2.02
C GLU A 114 15.76 -0.70 2.06
N ILE A 115 15.20 -0.57 3.26
CA ILE A 115 14.02 0.27 3.50
C ILE A 115 14.44 1.73 3.44
N ILE A 116 13.86 2.48 2.51
CA ILE A 116 14.02 3.94 2.40
C ILE A 116 13.18 4.61 3.49
N TRP A 117 11.91 4.23 3.60
CA TRP A 117 11.03 4.66 4.68
C TRP A 117 9.85 3.73 4.92
N THR A 118 9.25 3.84 6.10
CA THR A 118 7.97 3.21 6.44
C THR A 118 6.96 4.25 6.91
N LEU A 119 5.78 4.24 6.29
CA LEU A 119 4.61 5.03 6.64
C LEU A 119 3.62 4.17 7.43
N GLY A 120 3.19 4.62 8.60
CA GLY A 120 2.24 3.88 9.45
C GLY A 120 2.88 2.76 10.27
N GLY A 121 2.07 2.14 11.12
CA GLY A 121 2.47 1.02 11.98
C GLY A 121 3.54 1.33 13.02
N LYS A 122 4.09 0.26 13.63
CA LYS A 122 5.10 0.34 14.71
C LYS A 122 6.43 0.95 14.27
N ARG A 123 6.75 0.92 12.97
CA ARG A 123 7.99 1.50 12.37
C ARG A 123 7.79 2.83 11.66
N ASN A 124 6.66 3.50 11.89
CA ASN A 124 6.36 4.77 11.25
C ASN A 124 7.48 5.81 11.40
N MET A 125 7.91 6.37 10.27
CA MET A 125 8.92 7.44 10.19
C MET A 125 8.31 8.83 10.04
N PHE A 126 7.02 8.91 9.71
CA PHE A 126 6.37 10.17 9.34
C PHE A 126 5.73 10.87 10.54
N THR A 127 5.51 12.17 10.40
CA THR A 127 4.65 12.95 11.30
C THR A 127 3.49 13.54 10.51
N SER A 128 2.32 13.62 11.13
CA SER A 128 1.15 14.28 10.57
C SER A 128 0.52 15.23 11.58
N ASN A 129 -0.17 16.26 11.07
CA ASN A 129 -1.03 17.15 11.85
C ASN A 129 -2.53 16.79 11.69
N ASP A 130 -2.82 15.71 10.97
CA ASP A 130 -4.15 15.15 10.74
C ASP A 130 -4.12 13.61 10.91
N HIS A 131 -5.21 12.94 10.57
CA HIS A 131 -5.39 11.49 10.70
C HIS A 131 -4.77 10.65 9.56
N ALA A 132 -3.75 11.17 8.85
CA ALA A 132 -3.06 10.47 7.77
C ALA A 132 -2.32 9.20 8.21
N LEU A 133 -2.02 9.06 9.50
CA LEU A 133 -1.31 7.90 10.06
C LEU A 133 -2.25 6.87 10.71
N ASP A 134 -3.56 7.15 10.72
CA ASP A 134 -4.57 6.33 11.40
C ASP A 134 -5.25 5.33 10.45
N PHE A 135 -4.59 4.97 9.34
CA PHE A 135 -5.06 3.90 8.46
C PHE A 135 -4.64 2.54 9.03
N SER A 136 -5.43 1.52 8.75
CA SER A 136 -5.12 0.14 9.16
C SER A 136 -5.68 -0.87 8.17
N SER A 137 -5.03 -2.03 8.14
CA SER A 137 -5.40 -3.16 7.30
C SER A 137 -5.57 -2.80 5.81
N GLN A 138 -4.84 -1.78 5.36
CA GLN A 138 -5.00 -1.13 4.07
C GLN A 138 -4.62 -2.02 2.90
N HIS A 139 -5.22 -1.74 1.73
CA HIS A 139 -4.97 -2.45 0.49
C HIS A 139 -4.60 -1.52 -0.66
N LEU A 140 -3.83 -2.06 -1.59
CA LEU A 140 -3.53 -1.48 -2.90
C LEU A 140 -2.95 -0.05 -2.81
N ALA A 141 -1.83 0.09 -2.10
CA ALA A 141 -1.09 1.34 -2.08
C ALA A 141 -0.48 1.62 -3.46
N ARG A 142 -0.63 2.85 -3.94
CA ARG A 142 -0.12 3.30 -5.24
C ARG A 142 0.43 4.71 -5.18
N PHE A 143 1.56 4.98 -5.81
CA PHE A 143 2.07 6.31 -6.09
C PHE A 143 1.28 6.96 -7.23
N HIS A 144 1.14 8.28 -7.13
CA HIS A 144 0.64 9.14 -8.20
C HIS A 144 1.55 10.36 -8.33
N SER A 145 1.62 10.89 -9.56
CA SER A 145 2.23 12.20 -9.76
C SER A 145 1.37 13.25 -9.09
N VAL A 146 2.01 14.28 -8.54
CA VAL A 146 1.29 15.48 -8.11
C VAL A 146 0.54 16.07 -9.30
N ASP A 147 1.15 16.09 -10.48
CA ASP A 147 0.58 16.67 -11.70
C ASP A 147 -0.69 15.94 -12.19
N ASP A 148 -0.93 14.72 -11.72
CA ASP A 148 -2.18 13.99 -12.00
C ASP A 148 -3.38 14.68 -11.35
N PHE A 149 -3.19 15.57 -10.36
CA PHE A 149 -4.27 16.24 -9.63
C PHE A 149 -4.07 17.75 -9.57
N PRO A 150 -4.09 18.48 -10.70
CA PRO A 150 -3.69 19.89 -10.77
C PRO A 150 -4.43 20.79 -9.77
N SER A 151 -5.71 20.53 -9.48
CA SER A 151 -6.47 21.32 -8.51
C SER A 151 -6.12 20.97 -7.08
N LEU A 152 -5.81 19.70 -6.77
CA LEU A 152 -5.44 19.27 -5.41
C LEU A 152 -3.99 19.58 -5.06
N VAL A 153 -3.09 19.69 -6.06
CA VAL A 153 -1.69 20.10 -5.85
C VAL A 153 -1.57 21.48 -5.23
N THR A 154 -2.52 22.38 -5.52
CA THR A 154 -2.55 23.70 -4.89
C THR A 154 -2.60 23.63 -3.37
N LEU A 155 -3.04 22.50 -2.80
CA LEU A 155 -3.08 22.24 -1.35
C LEU A 155 -1.71 21.78 -0.78
N LEU A 156 -0.75 21.37 -1.60
CA LEU A 156 0.57 20.85 -1.17
C LEU A 156 1.54 21.95 -0.75
N GLY A 157 1.23 23.22 -1.03
CA GLY A 157 2.13 24.34 -0.78
C GLY A 157 3.30 24.36 -1.77
N ALA A 158 4.27 25.24 -1.51
CA ALA A 158 5.45 25.37 -2.36
C ALA A 158 6.41 24.18 -2.17
N SER A 159 7.10 23.78 -3.26
CA SER A 159 8.15 22.79 -3.18
C SER A 159 9.31 23.29 -2.31
N LYS A 160 9.91 22.37 -1.53
CA LYS A 160 11.09 22.64 -0.70
C LYS A 160 12.29 21.92 -1.32
N ALA A 161 13.38 22.63 -1.53
CA ALA A 161 14.60 22.05 -2.06
C ALA A 161 15.10 20.89 -1.17
N GLY A 162 15.51 19.78 -1.80
CA GLY A 162 15.96 18.57 -1.10
C GLY A 162 14.85 17.72 -0.48
N ILE A 163 13.57 18.06 -0.68
CA ILE A 163 12.42 17.28 -0.24
C ILE A 163 11.63 16.81 -1.47
N THR A 164 11.41 15.51 -1.53
CA THR A 164 10.49 14.89 -2.49
C THR A 164 9.09 14.88 -1.90
N THR A 165 8.09 15.28 -2.68
CA THR A 165 6.67 15.10 -2.34
C THR A 165 6.01 14.22 -3.40
N LYS A 166 5.30 13.17 -2.96
CA LYS A 166 4.50 12.29 -3.82
C LYS A 166 3.09 12.14 -3.25
N LEU A 167 2.15 11.77 -4.11
CA LEU A 167 0.83 11.33 -3.69
C LEU A 167 0.82 9.81 -3.55
N ILE A 168 0.13 9.30 -2.54
CA ILE A 168 -0.13 7.88 -2.35
C ILE A 168 -1.63 7.68 -2.20
N SER A 169 -2.22 6.84 -3.04
CA SER A 169 -3.57 6.33 -2.80
C SER A 169 -3.52 4.99 -2.09
N LEU A 170 -4.53 4.70 -1.26
CA LEU A 170 -4.76 3.40 -0.66
C LEU A 170 -6.26 3.23 -0.37
N PHE A 171 -6.71 1.99 -0.24
CA PHE A 171 -7.98 1.67 0.38
C PHE A 171 -7.75 1.36 1.86
N ASP A 172 -8.30 2.18 2.74
CA ASP A 172 -8.17 2.07 4.20
C ASP A 172 -9.35 1.27 4.73
N ASN A 173 -9.13 -0.02 4.97
CA ASN A 173 -10.15 -0.92 5.48
C ASN A 173 -10.61 -0.51 6.89
N ARG A 174 -9.67 -0.01 7.71
CA ARG A 174 -9.85 0.34 9.13
C ARG A 174 -10.23 -0.81 10.05
N ASN A 175 -10.40 -1.99 9.48
CA ASN A 175 -10.96 -3.18 10.11
C ASN A 175 -10.25 -4.40 9.53
N ASP A 176 -10.25 -5.49 10.29
CA ASP A 176 -9.87 -6.80 9.78
C ASP A 176 -10.85 -7.88 10.26
N ASP A 177 -10.54 -9.12 9.95
CA ASP A 177 -11.38 -10.28 10.23
C ASP A 177 -11.31 -10.75 11.69
N THR A 178 -10.45 -10.13 12.50
CA THR A 178 -10.27 -10.39 13.93
C THR A 178 -10.65 -9.18 14.80
N TRP A 179 -10.76 -7.99 14.21
CA TRP A 179 -11.02 -6.75 14.90
C TRP A 179 -11.82 -5.73 14.06
N ASP A 180 -12.77 -5.07 14.71
CA ASP A 180 -13.62 -4.01 14.15
C ASP A 180 -13.38 -2.71 14.93
N SER A 181 -13.02 -1.64 14.22
CA SER A 181 -12.78 -0.31 14.80
C SER A 181 -14.08 0.50 14.99
N GLY A 182 -15.20 0.04 14.43
CA GLY A 182 -16.47 0.76 14.35
C GLY A 182 -16.46 1.93 13.35
N LEU A 183 -15.43 2.04 12.51
CA LEU A 183 -15.31 3.10 11.51
C LEU A 183 -15.53 2.55 10.11
N GLY A 184 -16.29 3.26 9.29
CA GLY A 184 -16.42 2.95 7.87
C GLY A 184 -15.05 2.99 7.17
N SER A 185 -14.85 2.06 6.24
CA SER A 185 -13.71 2.04 5.33
C SER A 185 -13.71 3.29 4.43
N ARG A 186 -12.59 3.58 3.79
CA ARG A 186 -12.47 4.76 2.92
C ARG A 186 -11.44 4.58 1.82
N GLY A 187 -11.68 5.23 0.69
CA GLY A 187 -10.58 5.57 -0.24
C GLY A 187 -9.78 6.73 0.35
N LEU A 188 -8.45 6.64 0.36
CA LEU A 188 -7.59 7.66 0.95
C LEU A 188 -6.53 8.10 -0.05
N LEU A 189 -6.42 9.41 -0.25
CA LEU A 189 -5.32 10.03 -0.99
C LEU A 189 -4.48 10.85 -0.02
N LEU A 190 -3.23 10.43 0.15
CA LEU A 190 -2.25 11.05 1.03
C LEU A 190 -1.21 11.81 0.20
N ALA A 191 -0.65 12.85 0.79
CA ALA A 191 0.63 13.40 0.35
C ALA A 191 1.70 13.00 1.36
N VAL A 192 2.81 12.50 0.85
CA VAL A 192 4.00 12.19 1.64
C VAL A 192 5.17 13.02 1.16
N SER A 193 5.90 13.60 2.11
CA SER A 193 7.13 14.36 1.88
C SER A 193 8.27 13.72 2.66
N TYR A 194 9.43 13.56 2.02
CA TYR A 194 10.62 12.95 2.61
C TYR A 194 11.89 13.50 1.94
N PRO A 195 13.08 13.39 2.57
CA PRO A 195 14.35 13.80 1.96
C PRO A 195 14.59 13.13 0.60
N THR A 196 14.89 13.93 -0.42
CA THR A 196 15.17 13.41 -1.78
C THR A 196 16.42 12.54 -1.80
N ASP A 197 17.45 12.95 -1.06
CA ASP A 197 18.65 12.15 -0.87
C ASP A 197 18.66 11.56 0.55
N TYR A 198 18.03 10.40 0.67
CA TYR A 198 17.89 9.68 1.93
C TYR A 198 19.20 8.99 2.38
N ARG A 199 20.24 8.98 1.54
CA ARG A 199 21.50 8.24 1.79
C ARG A 199 22.64 9.11 2.33
N LEU A 200 22.51 10.44 2.27
CA LEU A 200 23.66 11.34 2.44
C LEU A 200 24.14 11.60 3.87
N ASP A 201 23.38 11.29 4.93
CA ASP A 201 23.81 11.64 6.30
C ASP A 201 23.58 10.59 7.40
N GLY A 202 22.86 9.51 7.12
CA GLY A 202 22.51 8.50 8.13
C GLY A 202 21.71 9.04 9.33
N GLN A 203 21.31 10.32 9.31
CA GLN A 203 20.56 10.98 10.36
C GLN A 203 19.16 11.32 9.87
N ILE A 204 18.20 10.46 10.22
CA ILE A 204 16.79 10.71 9.96
C ILE A 204 16.34 11.91 10.79
N ASN A 205 16.22 13.09 10.17
CA ASN A 205 15.47 14.19 10.75
C ASN A 205 13.97 13.92 10.57
N LYS A 206 13.32 13.43 11.64
CA LYS A 206 11.89 13.08 11.63
C LYS A 206 10.98 14.24 11.18
N ASN A 207 11.43 15.50 11.30
CA ASN A 207 10.66 16.66 10.85
C ASN A 207 10.63 16.82 9.32
N ASP A 208 11.51 16.15 8.58
CA ASP A 208 11.51 16.17 7.12
C ASP A 208 10.62 15.06 6.51
N TYR A 209 10.12 14.13 7.34
CA TYR A 209 9.15 13.10 6.96
C TYR A 209 7.73 13.52 7.38
N LYS A 210 6.92 13.93 6.41
CA LYS A 210 5.55 14.43 6.64
C LYS A 210 4.54 13.65 5.84
N ALA A 211 3.43 13.29 6.47
CA ALA A 211 2.25 12.76 5.80
C ALA A 211 1.08 13.70 6.07
N ARG A 212 0.15 13.81 5.11
CA ARG A 212 -1.10 14.55 5.28
C ARG A 212 -2.18 13.98 4.39
N ILE A 213 -3.44 14.08 4.83
CA ILE A 213 -4.59 13.75 4.00
C ILE A 213 -4.75 14.84 2.94
N VAL A 214 -4.89 14.42 1.68
CA VAL A 214 -5.30 15.29 0.57
C VAL A 214 -6.80 15.17 0.35
N ARG A 215 -7.31 13.93 0.37
CA ARG A 215 -8.73 13.64 0.22
C ARG A 215 -9.10 12.29 0.83
N GLU A 216 -10.31 12.24 1.36
CA GLU A 216 -11.00 11.02 1.75
C GLU A 216 -12.21 10.83 0.84
N TYR A 217 -12.50 9.57 0.50
CA TYR A 217 -13.63 9.16 -0.30
C TYR A 217 -14.45 8.17 0.54
N LEU A 218 -15.55 8.68 1.08
CA LEU A 218 -16.39 7.96 2.02
C LEU A 218 -17.61 7.40 1.29
N HIS A 219 -18.03 6.21 1.69
CA HIS A 219 -19.31 5.67 1.24
C HIS A 219 -20.46 6.39 1.97
N PRO A 220 -21.58 6.74 1.32
CA PRO A 220 -22.71 7.42 1.97
C PRO A 220 -23.34 6.67 3.15
N ASN A 221 -23.15 5.35 3.19
CA ASN A 221 -23.69 4.44 4.21
C ASN A 221 -22.62 3.90 5.17
N ASP A 222 -21.45 4.54 5.26
CA ASP A 222 -20.36 4.15 6.17
C ASP A 222 -19.98 2.66 6.08
N LEU A 223 -19.80 2.14 4.85
CA LEU A 223 -19.50 0.74 4.63
C LEU A 223 -18.22 0.30 5.33
N ILE A 224 -18.30 -0.84 6.02
CA ILE A 224 -17.15 -1.53 6.59
C ILE A 224 -16.77 -2.69 5.68
N ALA A 225 -15.61 -2.60 5.04
CA ALA A 225 -14.98 -3.71 4.31
C ALA A 225 -13.77 -4.19 5.12
N ASP A 226 -13.87 -5.38 5.69
CA ASP A 226 -12.83 -6.01 6.52
C ASP A 226 -11.60 -6.51 5.73
N SER A 227 -11.74 -6.65 4.41
CA SER A 227 -10.71 -7.18 3.54
C SER A 227 -10.81 -6.66 2.12
N GLN A 228 -9.68 -6.72 1.40
CA GLN A 228 -9.53 -6.27 0.01
C GLN A 228 -9.87 -4.77 -0.15
N GLY A 229 -10.02 -4.35 -1.41
CA GLY A 229 -10.46 -3.01 -1.76
C GLY A 229 -9.46 -2.31 -2.65
N SER A 230 -9.92 -1.25 -3.29
CA SER A 230 -9.07 -0.50 -4.22
C SER A 230 -9.46 0.96 -4.29
N PHE A 231 -8.44 1.77 -4.52
CA PHE A 231 -8.56 3.13 -4.99
C PHE A 231 -7.94 3.18 -6.38
N GLN A 232 -8.69 3.62 -7.38
CA GLN A 232 -8.19 3.73 -8.74
C GLN A 232 -8.42 5.13 -9.29
N VAL A 233 -7.36 5.71 -9.84
CA VAL A 233 -7.41 6.97 -10.57
C VAL A 233 -7.81 6.66 -12.00
N VAL A 234 -8.88 7.31 -12.46
CA VAL A 234 -9.30 7.31 -13.87
C VAL A 234 -8.80 8.62 -14.48
N PRO A 235 -7.75 8.58 -15.32
CA PRO A 235 -7.11 9.78 -15.85
C PRO A 235 -8.11 10.71 -16.54
N ALA A 236 -7.90 12.01 -16.37
CA ALA A 236 -8.64 13.01 -17.12
C ALA A 236 -8.30 12.96 -18.61
N THR A 237 -9.22 13.42 -19.45
CA THR A 237 -8.99 13.50 -20.91
C THR A 237 -8.21 14.76 -21.32
N SER A 238 -8.12 15.74 -20.43
CA SER A 238 -7.34 16.97 -20.61
C SER A 238 -6.44 17.22 -19.40
N SER A 239 -5.28 17.85 -19.62
CA SER A 239 -4.25 18.06 -18.61
C SER A 239 -4.59 19.12 -17.56
N ASP A 240 -5.66 19.89 -17.78
CA ASP A 240 -6.15 20.94 -16.87
C ASP A 240 -7.30 20.46 -15.97
N GLN A 241 -7.72 19.20 -16.12
CA GLN A 241 -8.79 18.61 -15.33
C GLN A 241 -8.23 17.57 -14.39
N ASP A 242 -8.78 17.54 -13.18
CA ASP A 242 -8.51 16.46 -12.25
C ASP A 242 -9.17 15.15 -12.71
N PRO A 243 -8.59 14.00 -12.36
CA PRO A 243 -9.13 12.68 -12.65
C PRO A 243 -10.40 12.40 -11.83
N SER A 244 -11.16 11.41 -12.29
CA SER A 244 -12.19 10.78 -11.47
C SER A 244 -11.59 9.63 -10.68
N ILE A 245 -12.22 9.27 -9.56
CA ILE A 245 -11.77 8.21 -8.67
C ILE A 245 -12.80 7.09 -8.69
N VAL A 246 -12.35 5.85 -8.80
CA VAL A 246 -13.18 4.66 -8.57
C VAL A 246 -12.69 4.00 -7.30
N VAL A 247 -13.60 3.82 -6.34
CA VAL A 247 -13.35 3.09 -5.10
C VAL A 247 -14.08 1.76 -5.18
N GLY A 248 -13.34 0.66 -5.14
CA GLY A 248 -13.92 -0.68 -4.96
C GLY A 248 -13.92 -1.04 -3.48
N TRP A 249 -15.09 -1.33 -2.91
CA TRP A 249 -15.30 -1.52 -1.47
C TRP A 249 -14.94 -2.93 -0.97
N GLY A 250 -13.83 -3.46 -1.47
CA GLY A 250 -13.23 -4.71 -1.02
C GLY A 250 -14.17 -5.91 -1.08
N ALA A 251 -14.29 -6.64 0.03
CA ALA A 251 -15.20 -7.77 0.15
C ALA A 251 -16.70 -7.39 0.05
N ARG A 252 -17.02 -6.11 -0.07
CA ARG A 252 -18.37 -5.65 -0.40
C ARG A 252 -18.53 -5.60 -1.91
N SER A 253 -19.67 -6.11 -2.38
CA SER A 253 -20.13 -6.09 -3.77
C SER A 253 -20.49 -4.67 -4.27
N VAL A 254 -19.68 -3.67 -3.96
CA VAL A 254 -19.95 -2.25 -4.21
C VAL A 254 -18.71 -1.60 -4.84
N TRP A 255 -18.93 -0.77 -5.85
CA TRP A 255 -17.97 0.25 -6.25
C TRP A 255 -18.66 1.60 -6.39
N SER A 256 -17.92 2.65 -6.15
CA SER A 256 -18.43 4.01 -6.26
C SER A 256 -17.45 4.86 -7.05
N THR A 257 -17.98 5.73 -7.91
CA THR A 257 -17.20 6.72 -8.65
C THR A 257 -17.36 8.08 -8.01
N TYR A 258 -16.25 8.81 -7.85
CA TYR A 258 -16.18 10.14 -7.28
C TYR A 258 -15.46 11.10 -8.21
N SER A 259 -15.80 12.39 -8.15
CA SER A 259 -14.89 13.44 -8.62
C SER A 259 -13.65 13.50 -7.72
N SER A 260 -12.54 14.08 -8.20
CA SER A 260 -11.34 14.30 -7.37
C SER A 260 -11.61 15.02 -6.05
N SER A 261 -12.58 15.92 -6.02
CA SER A 261 -12.98 16.67 -4.82
C SER A 261 -13.69 15.84 -3.74
N GLY A 262 -14.04 14.58 -4.02
CA GLY A 262 -14.75 13.68 -3.11
C GLY A 262 -16.27 13.69 -3.28
N LYS A 263 -16.83 14.45 -4.24
CA LYS A 263 -18.26 14.35 -4.57
C LYS A 263 -18.55 13.00 -5.23
N LEU A 264 -19.46 12.23 -4.65
CA LEU A 264 -19.99 11.00 -5.24
C LEU A 264 -20.70 11.31 -6.58
N ILE A 265 -20.33 10.57 -7.61
CA ILE A 265 -20.92 10.64 -8.96
C ILE A 265 -21.87 9.47 -9.17
N CYS A 266 -21.44 8.26 -8.80
CA CYS A 266 -22.18 7.03 -9.01
C CYS A 266 -21.84 6.03 -7.91
N ASP A 267 -22.83 5.22 -7.52
CA ASP A 267 -22.70 4.15 -6.54
C ASP A 267 -23.42 2.93 -7.10
N ASP A 268 -22.67 1.86 -7.33
CA ASP A 268 -23.14 0.67 -8.04
C ASP A 268 -22.88 -0.59 -7.19
N HIS A 269 -23.85 -1.50 -7.21
CA HIS A 269 -23.76 -2.78 -6.50
C HIS A 269 -23.84 -3.95 -7.49
N PHE A 270 -22.94 -4.92 -7.35
CA PHE A 270 -22.99 -6.17 -8.10
C PHE A 270 -22.82 -7.36 -7.15
N GLY A 271 -23.95 -7.89 -6.67
CA GLY A 271 -24.01 -9.03 -5.76
C GLY A 271 -24.87 -10.16 -6.32
N THR A 272 -24.87 -11.30 -5.63
CA THR A 272 -25.83 -12.37 -5.94
C THR A 272 -27.26 -11.86 -5.80
N GLU A 273 -28.18 -12.38 -6.60
CA GLU A 273 -29.61 -12.06 -6.49
C GLU A 273 -30.11 -12.27 -5.05
N ALA A 274 -29.60 -13.28 -4.34
CA ALA A 274 -29.89 -13.51 -2.93
C ALA A 274 -29.42 -12.37 -2.01
N ALA A 275 -28.22 -11.82 -2.21
CA ALA A 275 -27.73 -10.66 -1.45
C ALA A 275 -28.52 -9.38 -1.78
N ILE A 276 -28.99 -9.24 -3.03
CA ILE A 276 -29.78 -8.09 -3.49
C ILE A 276 -31.23 -8.16 -2.98
N LEU A 277 -31.84 -9.36 -2.96
CA LEU A 277 -33.24 -9.54 -2.58
C LEU A 277 -33.46 -9.73 -1.08
N ASN A 278 -32.50 -10.37 -0.38
CA ASN A 278 -32.71 -10.82 1.00
C ASN A 278 -31.73 -10.19 2.02
N GLY A 279 -30.79 -9.36 1.58
CA GLY A 279 -29.68 -8.90 2.41
C GLY A 279 -28.63 -10.00 2.61
N SER A 280 -27.36 -9.60 2.70
CA SER A 280 -26.21 -10.51 2.71
C SER A 280 -26.25 -11.50 3.88
N VAL A 281 -26.03 -12.78 3.58
CA VAL A 281 -25.51 -13.80 4.52
C VAL A 281 -24.04 -13.54 4.82
#